data_AF-I8UZK7-F1
#
_entry.id   AF-I8UZK7-F1
#
_cell.length_a   1.000
_cell.length_b   1.000
_cell.length_c   1.000
_cell.angle_alpha   90.00
_cell.angle_beta   90.00
_cell.angle_gamma   90.00
#
_symmetry.space_group_name_H-M   'P 1'
#
loop_
_entity.id
_entity.type
_entity.pdbx_description
1 polymer ?
#
loop_
_entity_poly.entity_id
_entity_poly.type
_entity_poly.pdbx_seq_one_letter_code
_entity_poly.pdbx_strand_id
1 'polypeptide(L)'
;MEPCVLYAGTVKRRNIGFDIRQMEIEEGETYDKAKQRVVAGRVEDFLDGHKTILYYPFAGGIDMRLKTWVKSTDWHLVASYYGKKDKEQKAAIVQEFKEGGKRMIVATKAFGMGVDISDIDRVYHVAPSSTFVDYIQEIGRAARDTDIHGISATDYHERDFYYMKRLHMAGNIAQEQLSLILKKLVEVYRMKGEKQEMLVSLSDFEFVVKLPRMKNKLEYEAELGQLIKTALLWLEDDLSHRYGKKLLEVSPQNLLTEGYIQDKTGDVFIHEFKDYLTKVKGTEDVYTARLEKLWEERFAELGYREFKQKLNSGTLWEGSRAVSVGKHEVLLKEDAAVIRQRMDGLFYSLKTLLVDKLRKTKGRFDEEELRAIFAEHGMDVPSAKRFIGSLLESRTEEGRSVSYISSVKKKDSNELSFTVTKGFDLLLSRYQKLFSQRIVGKKGDRLLFYSTPFSDLNMLLNLLSMLDCLSFSVEGGGTPCVQVFFDDPESLQQIASSDEYHNLILENNEQIFQEQIELFSFFFGTDGMDDTKRWDFIEDYFTGMGVEELKAKYAAPL
;
A
#
# COMPACT_ATOMS: atom_id res chain seq x y z
N MET A 1 3.68 -42.03 21.21
CA MET A 1 4.46 -40.79 21.41
C MET A 1 4.08 -40.25 22.76
N GLU A 2 5.06 -39.94 23.61
CA GLU A 2 4.77 -39.16 24.82
C GLU A 2 4.19 -37.80 24.38
N PRO A 3 3.18 -37.27 25.09
CA PRO A 3 2.60 -35.98 24.76
C PRO A 3 3.68 -34.88 24.90
N CYS A 4 3.70 -33.96 23.94
CA CYS A 4 4.63 -32.84 23.95
C CYS A 4 4.41 -32.00 25.21
N VAL A 5 5.46 -31.79 26.02
CA VAL A 5 5.38 -30.94 27.20
C VAL A 5 5.50 -29.49 26.77
N LEU A 6 4.43 -28.71 26.94
CA LEU A 6 4.42 -27.27 26.67
C LEU A 6 5.00 -26.53 27.87
N TYR A 7 6.17 -25.91 27.70
CA TYR A 7 6.72 -24.95 28.66
C TYR A 7 6.30 -23.54 28.26
N ALA A 8 5.24 -23.02 28.88
CA ALA A 8 4.82 -21.63 28.70
C ALA A 8 5.61 -20.71 29.65
N GLY A 9 6.21 -19.65 29.12
CA GLY A 9 6.88 -18.61 29.91
C GLY A 9 5.88 -17.64 30.54
N THR A 10 6.30 -16.97 31.62
CA THR A 10 5.50 -15.94 32.30
C THR A 10 5.65 -14.59 31.59
N VAL A 11 4.53 -13.93 31.29
CA VAL A 11 4.53 -12.59 30.66
C VAL A 11 4.81 -11.47 31.68
N LYS A 12 4.39 -11.68 32.93
CA LYS A 12 4.47 -10.70 34.02
C LYS A 12 5.90 -10.28 34.36
N ARG A 13 6.15 -8.96 34.38
CA ARG A 13 7.44 -8.37 34.78
C ARG A 13 7.31 -7.58 36.07
N ARG A 14 7.88 -8.12 37.15
CA ARG A 14 7.78 -7.52 38.50
C ARG A 14 8.59 -6.24 38.66
N ASN A 15 9.53 -5.99 37.77
CA ASN A 15 10.43 -4.86 37.82
C ASN A 15 10.05 -3.73 36.85
N ILE A 16 8.86 -3.76 36.25
CA ILE A 16 8.37 -2.69 35.37
C ILE A 16 7.06 -2.14 35.94
N GLY A 17 7.04 -0.84 36.28
CA GLY A 17 5.84 -0.11 36.69
C GLY A 17 5.19 0.66 35.53
N PHE A 18 3.93 1.09 35.72
CA PHE A 18 3.15 1.83 34.71
C PHE A 18 2.86 3.26 35.16
N ASP A 19 3.33 4.25 34.39
CA ASP A 19 2.98 5.67 34.53
C ASP A 19 2.05 6.10 33.40
N ILE A 20 0.77 5.75 33.54
CA ILE A 20 -0.28 6.10 32.58
C ILE A 20 -1.04 7.32 33.11
N ARG A 21 -1.12 8.38 32.30
CA ARG A 21 -1.80 9.64 32.65
C ARG A 21 -2.86 9.97 31.61
N GLN A 22 -4.03 10.43 32.06
CA GLN A 22 -5.02 11.04 31.16
C GLN A 22 -4.51 12.41 30.70
N MET A 23 -4.45 12.62 29.39
CA MET A 23 -4.06 13.90 28.82
C MET A 23 -5.28 14.82 28.72
N GLU A 24 -5.20 15.99 29.35
CA GLU A 24 -6.22 17.04 29.22
C GLU A 24 -5.90 18.03 28.09
N ILE A 25 -6.94 18.45 27.37
CA ILE A 25 -6.85 19.49 26.32
C ILE A 25 -7.30 20.82 26.94
N GLU A 26 -6.42 21.81 26.94
CA GLU A 26 -6.71 23.14 27.50
C GLU A 26 -7.71 23.92 26.63
N GLU A 27 -8.40 24.91 27.21
CA GLU A 27 -9.39 25.72 26.49
C GLU A 27 -8.73 26.48 25.31
N GLY A 28 -9.27 26.29 24.10
CA GLY A 28 -8.71 26.87 22.87
C GLY A 28 -7.49 26.12 22.29
N GLU A 29 -7.04 25.04 22.95
CA GLU A 29 -5.98 24.17 22.47
C GLU A 29 -6.51 23.12 21.50
N THR A 30 -5.77 22.84 20.42
CA THR A 30 -6.08 21.71 19.53
C THR A 30 -5.41 20.45 20.06
N TYR A 31 -5.99 19.27 19.82
CA TYR A 31 -5.40 17.98 20.18
C TYR A 31 -3.89 17.86 19.84
N ASP A 32 -3.48 18.26 18.63
CA ASP A 32 -2.07 18.18 18.21
C ASP A 32 -1.14 19.06 19.06
N LYS A 33 -1.64 20.20 19.56
CA LYS A 33 -0.89 21.11 20.44
C LYS A 33 -0.81 20.55 21.85
N ALA A 34 -1.93 20.05 22.39
CA ALA A 34 -1.97 19.37 23.68
C ALA A 34 -0.99 18.20 23.72
N LYS A 35 -1.04 17.35 22.69
CA LYS A 35 -0.13 16.21 22.56
C LYS A 35 1.33 16.65 22.46
N GLN A 36 1.62 17.71 21.71
CA GLN A 36 2.97 18.25 21.63
C GLN A 36 3.47 18.79 22.97
N ARG A 37 2.63 19.52 23.71
CA ARG A 37 2.94 20.08 25.03
C ARG A 37 3.26 18.97 26.03
N VAL A 38 2.42 17.96 26.13
CA VAL A 38 2.60 16.84 27.07
C VAL A 38 3.82 15.99 26.70
N VAL A 39 4.01 15.65 25.43
CA VAL A 39 5.19 14.91 24.99
C VAL A 39 6.48 15.71 25.24
N ALA A 40 6.50 17.02 25.00
CA ALA A 40 7.66 17.86 25.27
C ALA A 40 8.00 17.91 26.77
N GLY A 41 6.98 18.05 27.63
CA GLY A 41 7.17 17.99 29.08
C GLY A 41 7.72 16.64 29.53
N ARG A 42 7.14 15.54 29.03
CA ARG A 42 7.60 14.18 29.33
C ARG A 42 9.05 13.94 28.87
N VAL A 43 9.41 14.45 27.70
CA VAL A 43 10.78 14.36 27.16
C VAL A 43 11.77 15.10 28.05
N GLU A 44 11.42 16.29 28.53
CA GLU A 44 12.24 17.04 29.47
C GLU A 44 12.45 16.28 30.79
N ASP A 45 11.37 15.73 31.37
CA ASP A 45 11.43 14.92 32.59
C ASP A 45 12.30 13.66 32.40
N PHE A 46 12.30 13.07 31.20
CA PHE A 46 12.97 11.80 30.92
C PHE A 46 14.42 11.96 30.42
N LEU A 47 14.91 13.20 30.31
CA LEU A 47 16.31 13.52 30.04
C LEU A 47 17.11 13.77 31.33
N ASP A 48 16.84 12.98 32.37
CA ASP A 48 17.43 13.07 33.72
C ASP A 48 18.62 12.10 33.94
N GLY A 49 19.17 11.55 32.86
CA GLY A 49 20.34 10.65 32.88
C GLY A 49 20.00 9.17 32.68
N HIS A 50 18.73 8.79 32.81
CA HIS A 50 18.24 7.45 32.50
C HIS A 50 18.16 7.17 30.99
N LYS A 51 18.26 5.90 30.61
CA LYS A 51 18.10 5.50 29.20
C LYS A 51 16.64 5.27 28.86
N THR A 52 16.16 6.01 27.86
CA THR A 52 14.75 6.02 27.48
C THR A 52 14.54 5.66 26.01
N ILE A 53 13.56 4.79 25.73
CA ILE A 53 13.00 4.63 24.39
C ILE A 53 11.68 5.40 24.33
N LEU A 54 11.53 6.26 23.33
CA LEU A 54 10.26 6.91 23.01
C LEU A 54 9.71 6.29 21.72
N TYR A 55 8.58 5.60 21.80
CA TYR A 55 7.89 5.04 20.64
C TYR A 55 6.94 6.04 20.00
N TYR A 56 7.20 6.31 18.71
CA TYR A 56 6.35 7.13 17.85
C TYR A 56 5.81 6.30 16.67
N PRO A 57 4.50 6.37 16.36
CA PRO A 57 3.87 5.51 15.36
C PRO A 57 4.41 5.61 13.94
N PHE A 58 4.86 6.79 13.50
CA PHE A 58 5.17 7.04 12.09
C PHE A 58 6.64 7.38 11.88
N ALA A 59 7.32 6.74 10.92
CA ALA A 59 8.68 7.14 10.55
C ALA A 59 8.72 8.55 9.92
N GLY A 60 7.66 8.92 9.20
CA GLY A 60 7.54 10.22 8.54
C GLY A 60 7.39 11.35 9.58
N GLY A 61 8.34 12.27 9.57
CA GLY A 61 8.28 13.47 10.42
C GLY A 61 8.90 13.33 11.81
N ILE A 62 9.46 12.17 12.19
CA ILE A 62 10.16 11.99 13.48
C ILE A 62 11.22 13.08 13.69
N ASP A 63 12.08 13.30 12.70
CA ASP A 63 13.17 14.27 12.81
C ASP A 63 12.66 15.71 13.02
N MET A 64 11.47 16.04 12.49
CA MET A 64 10.83 17.33 12.71
C MET A 64 10.20 17.42 14.10
N ARG A 65 9.54 16.34 14.55
CA ARG A 65 8.93 16.25 15.89
C ARG A 65 9.98 16.32 16.99
N LEU A 66 11.13 15.67 16.80
CA LEU A 66 12.26 15.73 17.74
C LEU A 66 12.70 17.18 17.98
N LYS A 67 12.81 17.99 16.91
CA LYS A 67 13.15 19.43 17.03
C LYS A 67 12.08 20.25 17.75
N THR A 68 10.85 19.74 17.84
CA THR A 68 9.74 20.42 18.54
C THR A 68 9.55 19.94 19.97
N TRP A 69 9.92 18.70 20.28
CA TRP A 69 9.80 18.12 21.63
C TRP A 69 11.05 18.29 22.48
N VAL A 70 12.23 18.36 21.86
CA VAL A 70 13.53 18.45 22.55
C VAL A 70 14.08 19.87 22.42
N LYS A 71 14.54 20.43 23.53
CA LYS A 71 15.26 21.71 23.55
C LYS A 71 16.53 21.62 22.72
N SER A 72 16.91 22.72 22.06
CA SER A 72 18.08 22.73 21.16
C SER A 72 19.40 22.38 21.85
N THR A 73 19.51 22.66 23.15
CA THR A 73 20.67 22.30 23.98
C THR A 73 20.82 20.78 24.13
N ASP A 74 19.72 20.03 24.11
CA ASP A 74 19.68 18.61 24.45
C ASP A 74 19.60 17.70 23.22
N TRP A 75 19.60 18.27 22.01
CA TRP A 75 19.59 17.50 20.76
C TRP A 75 20.76 16.50 20.65
N HIS A 76 21.89 16.79 21.30
CA HIS A 76 23.02 15.90 21.33
C HIS A 76 22.75 14.60 22.13
N LEU A 77 21.80 14.60 23.06
CA LEU A 77 21.41 13.45 23.88
C LEU A 77 20.34 12.56 23.23
N VAL A 78 19.71 13.03 22.15
CA VAL A 78 18.57 12.35 21.52
C VAL A 78 18.92 11.93 20.09
N ALA A 79 18.41 10.79 19.65
CA ALA A 79 18.51 10.37 18.25
C ALA A 79 17.20 9.75 17.77
N SER A 80 16.93 9.83 16.46
CA SER A 80 15.80 9.17 15.83
C SER A 80 16.20 7.79 15.28
N TYR A 81 15.31 6.80 15.36
CA TYR A 81 15.55 5.46 14.81
C TYR A 81 14.33 4.93 14.07
N TYR A 82 14.46 4.68 12.77
CA TYR A 82 13.37 4.14 11.96
C TYR A 82 13.89 3.32 10.78
N GLY A 83 13.03 2.47 10.22
CA GLY A 83 13.38 1.46 9.22
C GLY A 83 14.08 1.99 7.96
N LYS A 84 13.79 3.22 7.54
CA LYS A 84 14.39 3.85 6.35
C LYS A 84 15.80 4.45 6.55
N LYS A 85 16.35 4.46 7.77
CA LYS A 85 17.76 4.87 7.98
C LYS A 85 18.73 3.81 7.47
N ASP A 86 19.89 4.27 7.01
CA ASP A 86 20.97 3.40 6.52
C ASP A 86 21.51 2.50 7.63
N LYS A 87 22.08 1.36 7.25
CA LYS A 87 22.55 0.34 8.20
C LYS A 87 23.67 0.88 9.09
N GLU A 88 24.57 1.66 8.51
CA GLU A 88 25.71 2.29 9.18
C GLU A 88 25.23 3.32 10.21
N GLN A 89 24.22 4.13 9.84
CA GLN A 89 23.62 5.10 10.75
C GLN A 89 22.92 4.43 11.93
N LYS A 90 22.16 3.36 11.68
CA LYS A 90 21.51 2.57 12.74
C LYS A 90 22.53 1.98 13.70
N ALA A 91 23.63 1.43 13.18
CA ALA A 91 24.70 0.87 14.01
C ALA A 91 25.37 1.94 14.89
N ALA A 92 25.67 3.11 14.33
CA ALA A 92 26.25 4.23 15.08
C ALA A 92 25.32 4.71 16.20
N ILE A 93 24.03 4.91 15.91
CA ILE A 93 23.04 5.35 16.91
C ILE A 93 22.89 4.33 18.05
N VAL A 94 22.84 3.04 17.72
CA VAL A 94 22.76 1.98 18.73
C VAL A 94 24.03 1.95 19.59
N GLN A 95 25.21 2.15 19.00
CA GLN A 95 26.47 2.19 19.74
C GLN A 95 26.54 3.40 20.68
N GLU A 96 26.22 4.59 20.19
CA GLU A 96 26.21 5.81 21.02
C GLU A 96 25.18 5.71 22.16
N PHE A 97 24.05 5.06 21.92
CA PHE A 97 23.05 4.81 22.96
C PHE A 97 23.53 3.79 24.00
N LYS A 98 24.21 2.71 23.57
CA LYS A 98 24.83 1.74 24.48
C LYS A 98 25.89 2.39 25.36
N GLU A 99 26.76 3.22 24.79
CA GLU A 99 27.83 3.93 25.48
C GLU A 99 27.33 5.11 26.34
N GLY A 100 26.05 5.47 26.24
CA GLY A 100 25.43 6.55 27.01
C GLY A 100 25.70 7.96 26.46
N GLY A 101 26.27 8.06 25.25
CA GLY A 101 26.35 9.30 24.48
C GLY A 101 24.98 9.79 24.00
N LYS A 102 24.04 8.85 23.79
CA LYS A 102 22.60 9.13 23.68
C LYS A 102 21.88 8.64 24.94
N ARG A 103 20.92 9.42 25.41
CA ARG A 103 20.05 9.11 26.56
C ARG A 103 18.63 8.77 26.14
N MET A 104 18.19 9.24 24.98
CA MET A 104 16.86 8.93 24.46
C MET A 104 16.88 8.58 22.98
N ILE A 105 16.18 7.51 22.61
CA ILE A 105 15.92 7.14 21.22
C ILE A 105 14.44 7.32 20.90
N VAL A 106 14.14 8.19 19.92
CA VAL A 106 12.81 8.36 19.35
C VAL A 106 12.65 7.38 18.19
N ALA A 107 11.91 6.31 18.41
CA ALA A 107 11.87 5.14 17.54
C ALA A 107 10.48 4.81 17.00
N THR A 108 10.42 4.18 15.83
CA THR A 108 9.25 3.34 15.47
C THR A 108 9.48 1.89 15.94
N LYS A 109 8.49 1.00 15.72
CA LYS A 109 8.61 -0.46 15.93
C LYS A 109 9.90 -1.09 15.36
N ALA A 110 10.53 -0.44 14.38
CA ALA A 110 11.81 -0.86 13.81
C ALA A 110 12.96 -0.96 14.84
N PHE A 111 12.91 -0.22 15.95
CA PHE A 111 13.91 -0.31 17.03
C PHE A 111 13.76 -1.58 17.89
N GLY A 112 12.96 -2.55 17.44
CA GLY A 112 12.67 -3.75 18.19
C GLY A 112 13.47 -5.01 17.83
N MET A 113 13.85 -5.14 16.56
CA MET A 113 14.40 -6.38 16.03
C MET A 113 15.92 -6.38 16.15
N GLY A 114 16.47 -7.23 17.04
CA GLY A 114 17.91 -7.49 17.11
C GLY A 114 18.76 -6.50 17.92
N VAL A 115 18.12 -5.56 18.65
CA VAL A 115 18.82 -4.65 19.57
C VAL A 115 18.68 -5.18 21.00
N ASP A 116 19.82 -5.48 21.61
CA ASP A 116 19.92 -5.91 23.01
C ASP A 116 20.74 -4.90 23.84
N ILE A 117 20.05 -4.27 24.78
CA ILE A 117 20.54 -3.23 25.69
C ILE A 117 19.85 -3.50 27.02
N SER A 118 20.64 -3.88 28.03
CA SER A 118 20.14 -4.36 29.31
C SER A 118 19.71 -3.24 30.24
N ASP A 119 20.31 -2.06 30.09
CA ASP A 119 20.20 -0.91 30.99
C ASP A 119 19.24 0.17 30.51
N ILE A 120 18.16 -0.22 29.82
CA ILE A 120 17.08 0.69 29.46
C ILE A 120 16.12 0.78 30.64
N ASP A 121 15.94 1.97 31.19
CA ASP A 121 15.07 2.17 32.34
C ASP A 121 13.64 2.51 31.92
N ARG A 122 13.46 3.21 30.80
CA ARG A 122 12.16 3.81 30.47
C ARG A 122 11.72 3.53 29.05
N VAL A 123 10.44 3.26 28.90
CA VAL A 123 9.75 3.20 27.61
C VAL A 123 8.58 4.17 27.68
N TYR A 124 8.51 5.11 26.74
CA TYR A 124 7.44 6.08 26.62
C TYR A 124 6.71 5.91 25.29
N HIS A 125 5.40 5.72 25.33
CA HIS A 125 4.57 5.61 24.13
C HIS A 125 3.87 6.95 23.87
N VAL A 126 4.20 7.59 22.74
CA VAL A 126 3.48 8.80 22.30
C VAL A 126 2.05 8.43 21.90
N ALA A 127 1.80 7.23 21.41
CA ALA A 127 0.47 6.71 21.18
C ALA A 127 0.48 5.19 21.37
N PRO A 128 -0.68 4.56 21.58
CA PRO A 128 -0.79 3.11 21.65
C PRO A 128 -0.16 2.42 20.43
N SER A 129 0.46 1.27 20.68
CA SER A 129 1.04 0.42 19.64
C SER A 129 -0.06 -0.17 18.74
N SER A 130 0.32 -0.74 17.59
CA SER A 130 -0.63 -1.32 16.63
C SER A 130 -1.48 -2.44 17.21
N THR A 131 -0.92 -3.23 18.12
CA THR A 131 -1.58 -4.32 18.83
C THR A 131 -1.13 -4.32 20.29
N PHE A 132 -1.93 -4.92 21.16
CA PHE A 132 -1.57 -5.08 22.57
C PHE A 132 -0.32 -5.95 22.75
N VAL A 133 -0.15 -6.95 21.88
CA VAL A 133 1.07 -7.79 21.86
C VAL A 133 2.31 -6.96 21.56
N ASP A 134 2.23 -6.05 20.58
CA ASP A 134 3.33 -5.15 20.26
C ASP A 134 3.66 -4.23 21.43
N TYR A 135 2.64 -3.69 22.11
CA TYR A 135 2.82 -2.86 23.30
C TYR A 135 3.58 -3.62 24.40
N ILE A 136 3.20 -4.86 24.71
CA ILE A 136 3.89 -5.68 25.72
C ILE A 136 5.34 -6.00 25.33
N GLN A 137 5.59 -6.30 24.05
CA GLN A 137 6.97 -6.51 23.56
C GLN A 137 7.82 -5.23 23.63
N GLU A 138 7.22 -4.08 23.43
CA GLU A 138 7.88 -2.77 23.47
C GLU A 138 8.22 -2.36 24.91
N ILE A 139 7.28 -2.46 25.85
CA ILE A 139 7.56 -2.16 27.27
C ILE A 139 8.53 -3.17 27.87
N GLY A 140 8.53 -4.43 27.42
CA GLY A 140 9.43 -5.48 27.88
C GLY A 140 10.92 -5.22 27.57
N ARG A 141 11.22 -4.15 26.83
CA ARG A 141 12.58 -3.64 26.58
C ARG A 141 13.14 -2.84 27.75
N ALA A 142 12.27 -2.25 28.57
CA ALA A 142 12.68 -1.68 29.83
C ALA A 142 13.11 -2.80 30.79
N ALA A 143 14.07 -2.47 31.64
CA ALA A 143 14.51 -3.25 32.79
C ALA A 143 14.75 -4.72 32.47
N ARG A 144 15.48 -4.99 31.38
CA ARG A 144 15.92 -6.36 31.04
C ARG A 144 16.81 -6.93 32.13
N ASP A 145 17.65 -6.09 32.71
CA ASP A 145 18.28 -6.38 33.99
C ASP A 145 17.22 -6.38 35.10
N THR A 146 17.13 -7.48 35.85
CA THR A 146 16.18 -7.64 36.95
C THR A 146 16.46 -6.71 38.12
N ASP A 147 17.70 -6.20 38.21
CA ASP A 147 18.12 -5.27 39.27
C ASP A 147 17.73 -3.82 38.97
N ILE A 148 17.23 -3.56 37.76
CA ILE A 148 16.73 -2.25 37.34
C ILE A 148 15.21 -2.21 37.50
N HIS A 149 14.70 -1.08 38.01
CA HIS A 149 13.28 -0.77 37.99
C HIS A 149 12.95 0.06 36.76
N GLY A 150 12.16 -0.53 35.87
CA GLY A 150 11.71 0.09 34.63
C GLY A 150 10.38 0.81 34.77
N ILE A 151 10.14 1.79 33.91
CA ILE A 151 8.87 2.52 33.82
C ILE A 151 8.35 2.46 32.37
N SER A 152 7.12 1.99 32.22
CA SER A 152 6.32 2.15 31.01
C SER A 152 5.40 3.35 31.17
N ALA A 153 5.67 4.42 30.43
CA ALA A 153 4.88 5.65 30.50
C ALA A 153 4.02 5.86 29.25
N THR A 154 2.79 6.38 29.44
CA THR A 154 1.88 6.76 28.36
C THR A 154 1.03 7.94 28.80
N ASP A 155 0.95 8.99 27.98
CA ASP A 155 -0.05 10.06 28.14
C ASP A 155 -1.21 9.79 27.19
N TYR A 156 -2.29 9.23 27.71
CA TYR A 156 -3.39 8.69 26.92
C TYR A 156 -4.52 9.70 26.69
N HIS A 157 -5.07 9.68 25.48
CA HIS A 157 -6.33 10.33 25.14
C HIS A 157 -7.03 9.52 24.05
N GLU A 158 -8.36 9.45 24.03
CA GLU A 158 -9.12 8.62 23.06
C GLU A 158 -8.79 8.94 21.58
N ARG A 159 -8.47 10.21 21.28
CA ARG A 159 -8.02 10.63 19.95
C ARG A 159 -6.68 10.01 19.52
N ASP A 160 -5.90 9.38 20.42
CA ASP A 160 -4.68 8.64 20.06
C ASP A 160 -4.99 7.42 19.17
N PHE A 161 -6.20 6.85 19.24
CA PHE A 161 -6.61 5.77 18.33
C PHE A 161 -6.62 6.17 16.85
N TYR A 162 -6.55 7.47 16.56
CA TYR A 162 -6.24 7.95 15.20
C TYR A 162 -4.93 7.36 14.66
N TYR A 163 -3.89 7.24 15.50
CA TYR A 163 -2.60 6.66 15.11
C TYR A 163 -2.74 5.18 14.77
N MET A 164 -3.42 4.40 15.63
CA MET A 164 -3.70 2.99 15.39
C MET A 164 -4.52 2.78 14.11
N LYS A 165 -5.63 3.52 13.94
CA LYS A 165 -6.50 3.44 12.75
C LYS A 165 -5.70 3.73 11.48
N ARG A 166 -4.82 4.73 11.51
CA ARG A 166 -3.97 5.04 10.36
C ARG A 166 -2.94 3.97 10.06
N LEU A 167 -2.35 3.33 11.07
CA LEU A 167 -1.43 2.22 10.86
C LEU A 167 -2.16 0.99 10.34
N HIS A 168 -3.34 0.68 10.88
CA HIS A 168 -4.20 -0.42 10.41
C HIS A 168 -4.63 -0.22 8.95
N MET A 169 -5.01 1.00 8.57
CA MET A 169 -5.38 1.31 7.17
C MET A 169 -4.17 1.39 6.22
N ALA A 170 -2.95 1.61 6.72
CA ALA A 170 -1.78 1.82 5.88
C ALA A 170 -1.27 0.49 5.31
N GLY A 171 -1.55 0.24 4.03
CA GLY A 171 -1.08 -0.96 3.32
C GLY A 171 -2.09 -2.11 3.27
N ASN A 172 -3.25 -1.97 3.90
CA ASN A 172 -4.34 -2.95 3.82
C ASN A 172 -5.19 -2.76 2.56
N ILE A 173 -5.63 -3.88 1.98
CA ILE A 173 -6.59 -3.90 0.89
C ILE A 173 -7.99 -3.72 1.50
N ALA A 174 -8.68 -2.65 1.11
CA ALA A 174 -10.06 -2.43 1.54
C ALA A 174 -11.03 -3.39 0.86
N GLN A 175 -12.20 -3.62 1.47
CA GLN A 175 -13.24 -4.47 0.90
C GLN A 175 -13.63 -4.04 -0.52
N GLU A 176 -13.82 -2.74 -0.73
CA GLU A 176 -14.14 -2.19 -2.06
C GLU A 176 -13.08 -2.58 -3.10
N GLN A 177 -11.80 -2.63 -2.71
CA GLN A 177 -10.70 -3.03 -3.59
C GLN A 177 -10.75 -4.53 -3.91
N LEU A 178 -11.04 -5.39 -2.94
CA LEU A 178 -11.21 -6.83 -3.20
C LEU A 178 -12.36 -7.10 -4.17
N SER A 179 -13.52 -6.47 -3.98
CA SER A 179 -14.66 -6.62 -4.90
C SER A 179 -14.31 -6.15 -6.32
N LEU A 180 -13.49 -5.11 -6.46
CA LEU A 180 -13.01 -4.64 -7.76
C LEU A 180 -12.01 -5.60 -8.42
N ILE A 181 -11.09 -6.19 -7.63
CA ILE A 181 -10.16 -7.21 -8.12
C ILE A 181 -10.95 -8.42 -8.62
N LEU A 182 -11.95 -8.88 -7.86
CA LEU A 182 -12.81 -10.01 -8.27
C LEU A 182 -13.53 -9.72 -9.60
N LYS A 183 -14.16 -8.54 -9.74
CA LYS A 183 -14.82 -8.12 -10.99
C LYS A 183 -13.86 -8.08 -12.16
N LYS A 184 -12.68 -7.51 -11.97
CA LYS A 184 -11.67 -7.43 -13.03
C LYS A 184 -11.16 -8.81 -13.43
N LEU A 185 -10.97 -9.70 -12.47
CA LEU A 185 -10.54 -11.07 -12.73
C LEU A 185 -11.55 -11.82 -13.63
N VAL A 186 -12.84 -11.67 -13.34
CA VAL A 186 -13.93 -12.22 -14.18
C VAL A 186 -13.97 -11.58 -15.58
N GLU A 187 -13.71 -10.28 -15.70
CA GLU A 187 -13.60 -9.61 -17.00
C GLU A 187 -12.43 -10.18 -17.83
N VAL A 188 -11.26 -10.34 -17.21
CA VAL A 188 -10.08 -10.92 -17.85
C VAL A 188 -10.36 -12.36 -18.29
N TYR A 189 -11.07 -13.14 -17.48
CA TYR A 189 -11.48 -14.50 -17.81
C TYR A 189 -12.27 -14.55 -19.13
N ARG A 190 -13.30 -13.71 -19.26
CA ARG A 190 -14.13 -13.62 -20.47
C ARG A 190 -13.32 -13.16 -21.68
N MET A 191 -12.45 -12.17 -21.49
CA MET A 191 -11.61 -11.65 -22.57
C MET A 191 -10.67 -12.69 -23.16
N LYS A 192 -10.06 -13.52 -22.31
CA LYS A 192 -9.10 -14.55 -22.73
C LYS A 192 -9.76 -15.82 -23.30
N GLY A 193 -11.06 -15.73 -23.61
CA GLY A 193 -11.82 -16.80 -24.24
C GLY A 193 -12.18 -17.91 -23.27
N GLU A 194 -12.40 -17.59 -21.99
CA GLU A 194 -12.98 -18.50 -21.00
C GLU A 194 -12.17 -19.79 -20.81
N LYS A 195 -10.84 -19.65 -20.88
CA LYS A 195 -9.92 -20.76 -20.63
C LYS A 195 -9.92 -21.08 -19.14
N GLN A 196 -9.97 -22.37 -18.83
CA GLN A 196 -9.89 -22.85 -17.45
C GLN A 196 -8.60 -22.40 -16.75
N GLU A 197 -7.50 -22.30 -17.49
CA GLU A 197 -6.21 -21.87 -16.99
C GLU A 197 -5.69 -20.68 -17.80
N MET A 198 -5.28 -19.61 -17.12
CA MET A 198 -4.70 -18.45 -17.78
C MET A 198 -3.70 -17.68 -16.93
N LEU A 199 -2.80 -16.98 -17.60
CA LEU A 199 -1.94 -15.97 -16.98
C LEU A 199 -2.70 -14.65 -16.90
N VAL A 200 -2.71 -14.02 -15.73
CA VAL A 200 -3.31 -12.71 -15.49
C VAL A 200 -2.20 -11.72 -15.13
N SER A 201 -2.14 -10.58 -15.80
CA SER A 201 -1.14 -9.55 -15.51
C SER A 201 -1.53 -8.77 -14.26
N LEU A 202 -0.58 -8.55 -13.34
CA LEU A 202 -0.82 -7.75 -12.14
C LEU A 202 -1.04 -6.27 -12.47
N SER A 203 -0.57 -5.80 -13.63
CA SER A 203 -0.87 -4.45 -14.12
C SER A 203 -2.34 -4.25 -14.47
N ASP A 204 -3.08 -5.32 -14.77
CA ASP A 204 -4.50 -5.23 -15.08
C ASP A 204 -5.30 -4.75 -13.86
N PHE A 205 -4.73 -4.84 -12.66
CA PHE A 205 -5.32 -4.40 -11.39
C PHE A 205 -4.71 -3.11 -10.83
N GLU A 206 -3.77 -2.48 -11.54
CA GLU A 206 -3.11 -1.22 -11.11
C GLU A 206 -4.14 -0.16 -10.69
N PHE A 207 -5.26 -0.08 -11.42
CA PHE A 207 -6.33 0.88 -11.16
C PHE A 207 -7.07 0.69 -9.83
N VAL A 208 -6.93 -0.48 -9.19
CA VAL A 208 -7.64 -0.81 -7.94
C VAL A 208 -6.84 -0.38 -6.71
N VAL A 209 -5.52 -0.24 -6.85
CA VAL A 209 -4.60 -0.12 -5.71
C VAL A 209 -4.08 1.30 -5.59
N LYS A 210 -4.23 1.88 -4.41
CA LYS A 210 -3.60 3.15 -4.06
C LYS A 210 -2.24 2.90 -3.44
N LEU A 211 -1.16 3.05 -4.21
CA LEU A 211 0.20 3.00 -3.67
C LEU A 211 0.79 4.40 -3.48
N PRO A 212 1.58 4.62 -2.41
CA PRO A 212 2.31 5.87 -2.22
C PRO A 212 3.22 6.19 -3.41
N ARG A 213 3.48 7.48 -3.65
CA ARG A 213 4.47 7.90 -4.66
C ARG A 213 5.86 7.35 -4.30
N MET A 214 6.33 6.38 -5.08
CA MET A 214 7.68 5.83 -4.96
C MET A 214 8.66 6.56 -5.86
N LYS A 215 9.92 6.63 -5.42
CA LYS A 215 11.00 7.27 -6.19
C LYS A 215 11.39 6.43 -7.42
N ASN A 216 11.20 5.11 -7.37
CA ASN A 216 11.57 4.18 -8.43
C ASN A 216 10.35 3.35 -8.90
N LYS A 217 10.22 3.20 -10.22
CA LYS A 217 9.20 2.40 -10.90
C LYS A 217 9.22 0.93 -10.48
N LEU A 218 10.40 0.33 -10.28
CA LEU A 218 10.49 -1.07 -9.84
C LEU A 218 10.04 -1.30 -8.40
N GLU A 219 10.18 -0.31 -7.52
CA GLU A 219 9.67 -0.42 -6.15
C GLU A 219 8.14 -0.39 -6.17
N TYR A 220 7.55 0.49 -6.97
CA TYR A 220 6.12 0.51 -7.21
C TYR A 220 5.61 -0.82 -7.77
N GLU A 221 6.26 -1.38 -8.81
CA GLU A 221 5.88 -2.68 -9.40
C GLU A 221 5.96 -3.84 -8.39
N ALA A 222 6.98 -3.83 -7.53
CA ALA A 222 7.15 -4.85 -6.50
C ALA A 222 6.05 -4.76 -5.44
N GLU A 223 5.75 -3.56 -4.94
CA GLU A 223 4.68 -3.36 -3.96
C GLU A 223 3.29 -3.64 -4.56
N LEU A 224 3.03 -3.20 -5.80
CA LEU A 224 1.79 -3.51 -6.51
C LEU A 224 1.63 -5.02 -6.67
N GLY A 225 2.70 -5.68 -7.12
CA GLY A 225 2.70 -7.13 -7.31
C GLY A 225 2.45 -7.88 -6.01
N GLN A 226 3.07 -7.45 -4.90
CA GLN A 226 2.84 -8.06 -3.59
C GLN A 226 1.39 -7.86 -3.13
N LEU A 227 0.86 -6.64 -3.25
CA LEU A 227 -0.49 -6.33 -2.80
C LEU A 227 -1.55 -7.09 -3.60
N ILE A 228 -1.47 -7.11 -4.94
CA ILE A 228 -2.43 -7.86 -5.75
C ILE A 228 -2.33 -9.37 -5.52
N LYS A 229 -1.13 -9.93 -5.37
CA LYS A 229 -0.97 -11.35 -5.02
C LYS A 229 -1.67 -11.68 -3.72
N THR A 230 -1.44 -10.89 -2.67
CA THR A 230 -2.14 -11.07 -1.39
C THR A 230 -3.65 -10.96 -1.55
N ALA A 231 -4.14 -9.97 -2.31
CA ALA A 231 -5.56 -9.80 -2.57
C ALA A 231 -6.19 -11.03 -3.25
N LEU A 232 -5.54 -11.55 -4.28
CA LEU A 232 -6.02 -12.71 -5.03
C LEU A 232 -6.01 -13.99 -4.16
N LEU A 233 -4.99 -14.17 -3.33
CA LEU A 233 -4.94 -15.27 -2.36
C LEU A 233 -6.04 -15.16 -1.29
N TRP A 234 -6.37 -13.95 -0.84
CA TRP A 234 -7.50 -13.72 0.07
C TRP A 234 -8.86 -13.98 -0.58
N LEU A 235 -9.00 -13.68 -1.88
CA LEU A 235 -10.20 -14.05 -2.63
C LEU A 235 -10.32 -15.58 -2.75
N GLU A 236 -9.24 -16.27 -3.11
CA GLU A 236 -9.22 -17.74 -3.16
C GLU A 236 -9.64 -18.34 -1.82
N ASP A 237 -9.01 -17.91 -0.72
CA ASP A 237 -9.23 -18.46 0.61
C ASP A 237 -10.66 -18.22 1.11
N ASP A 238 -11.17 -16.98 1.01
CA ASP A 238 -12.54 -16.64 1.45
C ASP A 238 -13.60 -17.36 0.63
N LEU A 239 -13.46 -17.38 -0.70
CA LEU A 239 -14.43 -18.06 -1.57
C LEU A 239 -14.42 -19.57 -1.34
N SER A 240 -13.23 -20.17 -1.18
CA SER A 240 -13.11 -21.59 -0.86
C SER A 240 -13.79 -21.93 0.48
N HIS A 241 -13.52 -21.15 1.52
CA HIS A 241 -14.14 -21.35 2.84
C HIS A 241 -15.66 -21.15 2.81
N ARG A 242 -16.14 -20.10 2.14
CA ARG A 242 -17.57 -19.76 2.09
C ARG A 242 -18.41 -20.80 1.37
N TYR A 243 -17.93 -21.28 0.23
CA TYR A 243 -18.71 -22.16 -0.64
C TYR A 243 -18.37 -23.64 -0.45
N GLY A 244 -17.39 -23.96 0.40
CA GLY A 244 -16.95 -25.34 0.67
C GLY A 244 -16.35 -26.05 -0.54
N LYS A 245 -15.99 -25.29 -1.58
CA LYS A 245 -15.38 -25.75 -2.83
C LYS A 245 -14.49 -24.65 -3.40
N LYS A 246 -13.46 -25.04 -4.14
CA LYS A 246 -12.61 -24.08 -4.86
C LYS A 246 -13.38 -23.52 -6.05
N LEU A 247 -13.46 -22.18 -6.12
CA LEU A 247 -14.02 -21.49 -7.29
C LEU A 247 -12.90 -21.05 -8.25
N LEU A 248 -11.75 -20.68 -7.69
CA LEU A 248 -10.53 -20.33 -8.38
C LEU A 248 -9.31 -20.80 -7.58
N GLU A 249 -8.18 -20.99 -8.24
CA GLU A 249 -6.87 -21.21 -7.63
C GLU A 249 -5.86 -20.19 -8.16
N VAL A 250 -5.04 -19.61 -7.27
CA VAL A 250 -4.05 -18.60 -7.62
C VAL A 250 -2.65 -19.13 -7.36
N SER A 251 -1.90 -19.34 -8.44
CA SER A 251 -0.49 -19.73 -8.37
C SER A 251 0.40 -18.53 -8.74
N PRO A 252 1.08 -17.91 -7.76
CA PRO A 252 1.99 -16.82 -8.04
C PRO A 252 3.23 -17.32 -8.78
N GLN A 253 3.38 -16.93 -10.05
CA GLN A 253 4.61 -17.17 -10.79
C GLN A 253 5.56 -15.98 -10.59
N ASN A 254 6.78 -16.24 -10.11
CA ASN A 254 7.79 -15.20 -9.88
C ASN A 254 8.70 -14.97 -11.09
N LEU A 255 8.78 -15.92 -12.02
CA LEU A 255 9.53 -15.77 -13.26
C LEU A 255 8.58 -15.78 -14.45
N LEU A 256 8.65 -14.72 -15.26
CA LEU A 256 8.18 -14.81 -16.63
C LEU A 256 9.25 -15.58 -17.39
N THR A 257 9.00 -16.86 -17.65
CA THR A 257 9.84 -17.70 -18.51
C THR A 257 9.93 -17.11 -19.92
N GLU A 258 8.87 -16.44 -20.37
CA GLU A 258 8.76 -15.77 -21.67
C GLU A 258 8.20 -14.35 -21.57
N GLY A 259 8.65 -13.46 -22.45
CA GLY A 259 8.14 -12.09 -22.60
C GLY A 259 8.31 -11.58 -24.02
N TYR A 260 7.90 -10.33 -24.30
CA TYR A 260 8.13 -9.71 -25.60
C TYR A 260 9.19 -8.62 -25.50
N ILE A 261 10.07 -8.55 -26.49
CA ILE A 261 11.12 -7.53 -26.64
C ILE A 261 10.95 -6.82 -27.97
N GLN A 262 11.16 -5.51 -27.96
CA GLN A 262 11.25 -4.68 -29.15
C GLN A 262 12.55 -3.85 -29.08
N ASP A 263 13.40 -3.92 -30.11
CA ASP A 263 14.58 -3.07 -30.23
C ASP A 263 14.25 -1.80 -31.01
N LYS A 264 14.35 -0.63 -30.35
CA LYS A 264 14.01 0.67 -30.95
C LYS A 264 15.12 1.27 -31.81
N THR A 265 16.32 0.68 -31.80
CA THR A 265 17.52 1.21 -32.47
C THR A 265 17.97 0.39 -33.67
N GLY A 266 17.35 -0.76 -33.93
CA GLY A 266 17.68 -1.65 -35.05
C GLY A 266 17.77 -3.11 -34.62
N ASP A 267 18.48 -3.95 -35.36
CA ASP A 267 18.53 -5.40 -35.12
C ASP A 267 19.74 -5.86 -34.27
N VAL A 268 20.46 -4.96 -33.59
CA VAL A 268 21.72 -5.29 -32.88
C VAL A 268 21.50 -6.31 -31.77
N PHE A 269 20.55 -6.05 -30.87
CA PHE A 269 20.23 -6.99 -29.79
C PHE A 269 19.59 -8.26 -30.33
N ILE A 270 18.79 -8.13 -31.38
CA ILE A 270 18.11 -9.26 -32.01
C ILE A 270 19.13 -10.22 -32.66
N HIS A 271 20.15 -9.70 -33.34
CA HIS A 271 21.20 -10.51 -33.94
C HIS A 271 22.04 -11.23 -32.89
N GLU A 272 22.45 -10.52 -31.83
CA GLU A 272 23.31 -11.07 -30.78
C GLU A 272 22.60 -12.15 -29.96
N PHE A 273 21.31 -11.96 -29.65
CA PHE A 273 20.54 -12.85 -28.78
C PHE A 273 19.50 -13.70 -29.53
N LYS A 274 19.66 -13.90 -30.84
CA LYS A 274 18.70 -14.61 -31.72
C LYS A 274 18.27 -15.98 -31.19
N ASP A 275 19.16 -16.70 -30.51
CA ASP A 275 18.88 -18.06 -30.02
C ASP A 275 17.85 -18.06 -28.87
N TYR A 276 17.63 -16.91 -28.23
CA TYR A 276 16.62 -16.72 -27.18
C TYR A 276 15.34 -16.07 -27.70
N LEU A 277 15.32 -15.66 -28.97
CA LEU A 277 14.29 -14.80 -29.56
C LEU A 277 13.56 -15.50 -30.70
N THR A 278 12.24 -15.38 -30.73
CA THR A 278 11.39 -15.87 -31.82
C THR A 278 10.56 -14.72 -32.37
N LYS A 279 10.69 -14.42 -33.67
CA LYS A 279 9.97 -13.31 -34.30
C LYS A 279 8.46 -13.54 -34.22
N VAL A 280 7.71 -12.55 -33.74
CA VAL A 280 6.26 -12.62 -33.67
C VAL A 280 5.67 -12.35 -35.06
N LYS A 281 4.88 -13.32 -35.56
CA LYS A 281 4.24 -13.21 -36.88
C LYS A 281 3.30 -11.99 -36.93
N GLY A 282 3.37 -11.22 -38.02
CA GLY A 282 2.55 -10.03 -38.22
C GLY A 282 3.09 -8.75 -37.56
N THR A 283 4.30 -8.79 -37.00
CA THR A 283 5.00 -7.61 -36.47
C THR A 283 6.33 -7.41 -37.19
N GLU A 284 6.74 -6.16 -37.37
CA GLU A 284 8.05 -5.84 -37.97
C GLU A 284 9.19 -6.10 -36.98
N ASP A 285 9.02 -5.68 -35.71
CA ASP A 285 10.15 -5.53 -34.77
C ASP A 285 9.94 -6.19 -33.39
N VAL A 286 8.97 -7.10 -33.25
CA VAL A 286 8.65 -7.72 -31.95
C VAL A 286 9.05 -9.19 -31.92
N TYR A 287 9.71 -9.58 -30.83
CA TYR A 287 10.22 -10.92 -30.62
C TYR A 287 9.74 -11.47 -29.27
N THR A 288 9.27 -12.72 -29.27
CA THR A 288 9.11 -13.49 -28.04
C THR A 288 10.49 -13.89 -27.52
N ALA A 289 10.78 -13.58 -26.27
CA ALA A 289 12.06 -13.79 -25.63
C ALA A 289 11.93 -14.78 -24.47
N ARG A 290 12.77 -15.82 -24.43
CA ARG A 290 12.91 -16.72 -23.29
C ARG A 290 13.75 -16.03 -22.21
N LEU A 291 13.12 -15.15 -21.44
CA LEU A 291 13.78 -14.21 -20.53
C LEU A 291 14.59 -14.91 -19.43
N GLU A 292 14.11 -16.04 -18.93
CA GLU A 292 14.81 -16.84 -17.91
C GLU A 292 16.14 -17.38 -18.46
N LYS A 293 16.10 -18.09 -19.60
CA LYS A 293 17.30 -18.62 -20.25
C LYS A 293 18.27 -17.51 -20.69
N LEU A 294 17.74 -16.41 -21.23
CA LEU A 294 18.56 -15.28 -21.62
C LEU A 294 19.32 -14.71 -20.41
N TRP A 295 18.65 -14.59 -19.26
CA TRP A 295 19.27 -14.14 -18.03
C TRP A 295 20.29 -15.14 -17.50
N GLU A 296 19.91 -16.41 -17.34
CA GLU A 296 20.77 -17.46 -16.78
C GLU A 296 22.03 -17.72 -17.62
N GLU A 297 21.94 -17.64 -18.95
CA GLU A 297 23.05 -17.98 -19.84
C GLU A 297 23.89 -16.76 -20.26
N ARG A 298 23.32 -15.55 -20.29
CA ARG A 298 24.01 -14.36 -20.82
C ARG A 298 24.14 -13.19 -19.85
N PHE A 299 23.39 -13.17 -18.75
CA PHE A 299 23.36 -12.05 -17.78
C PHE A 299 23.33 -12.53 -16.32
N ALA A 300 23.91 -13.69 -16.03
CA ALA A 300 23.89 -14.30 -14.70
C ALA A 300 24.64 -13.48 -13.64
N GLU A 301 25.52 -12.57 -14.07
CA GLU A 301 26.20 -11.60 -13.22
C GLU A 301 25.26 -10.55 -12.63
N LEU A 302 24.09 -10.33 -13.25
CA LEU A 302 23.05 -9.45 -12.74
C LEU A 302 22.07 -10.26 -11.89
N GLY A 303 21.62 -9.69 -10.76
CA GLY A 303 20.41 -10.21 -10.13
C GLY A 303 19.21 -10.07 -11.08
N TYR A 304 18.28 -11.03 -11.12
CA TYR A 304 17.14 -11.00 -12.06
C TYR A 304 16.34 -9.68 -12.03
N ARG A 305 16.23 -9.05 -10.85
CA ARG A 305 15.61 -7.72 -10.69
C ARG A 305 16.38 -6.62 -11.44
N GLU A 306 17.71 -6.64 -11.37
CA GLU A 306 18.57 -5.69 -12.07
C GLU A 306 18.55 -5.94 -13.59
N PHE A 307 18.56 -7.20 -14.01
CA PHE A 307 18.37 -7.59 -15.41
C PHE A 307 17.07 -7.01 -15.98
N LYS A 308 15.93 -7.22 -15.30
CA LYS A 308 14.64 -6.63 -15.68
C LYS A 308 14.69 -5.11 -15.73
N GLN A 309 15.34 -4.47 -14.76
CA GLN A 309 15.45 -3.01 -14.73
C GLN A 309 16.16 -2.50 -15.99
N LYS A 310 17.33 -3.06 -16.32
CA LYS A 310 18.11 -2.65 -17.50
C LYS A 310 17.39 -2.97 -18.80
N LEU A 311 16.66 -4.08 -18.87
CA LEU A 311 15.82 -4.42 -20.03
C LEU A 311 14.67 -3.42 -20.19
N ASN A 312 13.98 -3.06 -19.11
CA ASN A 312 12.85 -2.12 -19.17
C ASN A 312 13.29 -0.67 -19.47
N SER A 313 14.50 -0.27 -19.07
CA SER A 313 15.07 1.04 -19.43
C SER A 313 15.72 1.08 -20.82
N GLY A 314 15.91 -0.08 -21.46
CA GLY A 314 16.62 -0.19 -22.73
C GLY A 314 18.12 0.06 -22.61
N THR A 315 18.70 -0.27 -21.45
CA THR A 315 20.13 -0.11 -21.14
C THR A 315 20.80 -1.44 -20.82
N LEU A 316 20.19 -2.57 -21.22
CA LEU A 316 20.71 -3.91 -20.98
C LEU A 316 21.96 -4.19 -21.81
N TRP A 317 22.02 -3.68 -23.04
CA TRP A 317 23.11 -3.92 -23.97
C TRP A 317 23.56 -2.62 -24.63
N GLU A 318 24.86 -2.41 -24.71
CA GLU A 318 25.42 -1.20 -25.30
C GLU A 318 25.18 -1.16 -26.81
N GLY A 319 24.81 0.01 -27.34
CA GLY A 319 24.49 0.18 -28.76
C GLY A 319 23.12 -0.36 -29.18
N SER A 320 22.31 -0.89 -28.26
CA SER A 320 20.91 -1.26 -28.49
C SER A 320 19.98 -0.61 -27.46
N ARG A 321 18.74 -0.38 -27.88
CA ARG A 321 17.62 0.04 -27.03
C ARG A 321 16.50 -1.00 -27.09
N ALA A 322 16.86 -2.26 -26.85
CA ALA A 322 15.94 -3.37 -26.61
C ALA A 322 15.15 -3.16 -25.32
N VAL A 323 13.84 -3.06 -25.44
CA VAL A 323 12.92 -2.86 -24.31
C VAL A 323 11.89 -3.97 -24.23
N SER A 324 11.50 -4.34 -23.01
CA SER A 324 10.36 -5.23 -22.83
C SER A 324 9.05 -4.52 -23.17
N VAL A 325 8.19 -5.20 -23.92
CA VAL A 325 6.87 -4.70 -24.35
C VAL A 325 5.78 -5.66 -23.93
N GLY A 326 4.62 -5.13 -23.56
CA GLY A 326 3.41 -5.89 -23.29
C GLY A 326 2.58 -6.05 -24.56
N LYS A 327 2.06 -7.25 -24.78
CA LYS A 327 1.06 -7.59 -25.78
C LYS A 327 -0.32 -7.16 -25.27
N HIS A 328 -0.90 -6.14 -25.88
CA HIS A 328 -2.21 -5.63 -25.55
C HIS A 328 -3.22 -6.21 -26.55
N GLU A 329 -4.18 -6.97 -26.04
CA GLU A 329 -5.33 -7.44 -26.82
C GLU A 329 -6.55 -6.60 -26.44
N VAL A 330 -7.18 -5.97 -27.43
CA VAL A 330 -8.32 -5.06 -27.24
C VAL A 330 -9.51 -5.56 -28.04
N LEU A 331 -10.64 -5.77 -27.38
CA LEU A 331 -11.92 -6.12 -27.99
C LEU A 331 -12.83 -4.89 -28.03
N LEU A 332 -13.23 -4.46 -29.22
CA LEU A 332 -14.13 -3.32 -29.38
C LEU A 332 -15.59 -3.72 -29.10
N LYS A 333 -16.24 -3.07 -28.14
CA LYS A 333 -17.68 -3.26 -27.86
C LYS A 333 -18.57 -2.36 -28.71
N GLU A 334 -17.98 -1.30 -29.27
CA GLU A 334 -18.61 -0.32 -30.16
C GLU A 334 -17.69 0.01 -31.34
N ASP A 335 -18.22 0.69 -32.36
CA ASP A 335 -17.41 1.17 -33.48
C ASP A 335 -16.42 2.26 -33.01
N ALA A 336 -15.20 2.25 -33.53
CA ALA A 336 -14.16 3.19 -33.12
C ALA A 336 -14.60 4.67 -33.28
N ALA A 337 -15.45 4.98 -34.26
CA ALA A 337 -16.02 6.32 -34.44
C ALA A 337 -16.96 6.73 -33.28
N VAL A 338 -17.77 5.81 -32.79
CA VAL A 338 -18.69 6.04 -31.65
C VAL A 338 -17.88 6.19 -30.36
N ILE A 339 -16.91 5.31 -30.14
CA ILE A 339 -16.00 5.38 -28.99
C ILE A 339 -15.28 6.74 -28.96
N ARG A 340 -14.80 7.20 -30.12
CA ARG A 340 -14.17 8.52 -30.26
C ARG A 340 -15.12 9.65 -29.87
N GLN A 341 -16.35 9.62 -30.37
CA GLN A 341 -17.35 10.64 -30.06
C GLN A 341 -17.65 10.71 -28.54
N ARG A 342 -17.81 9.55 -27.89
CA ARG A 342 -18.02 9.46 -26.43
C ARG A 342 -16.82 10.01 -25.66
N MET A 343 -15.61 9.61 -26.04
CA MET A 343 -14.36 10.10 -25.42
C MET A 343 -14.20 11.61 -25.58
N ASP A 344 -14.40 12.14 -26.80
CA ASP A 344 -14.26 13.58 -27.08
C ASP A 344 -15.32 14.40 -26.32
N GLY A 345 -16.54 13.89 -26.19
CA GLY A 345 -17.59 14.47 -25.35
C GLY A 345 -17.18 14.55 -23.88
N LEU A 346 -16.68 13.45 -23.31
CA LEU A 346 -16.19 13.42 -21.93
C LEU A 346 -15.04 14.41 -21.71
N PHE A 347 -14.07 14.43 -22.62
CA PHE A 347 -12.92 15.32 -22.53
C PHE A 347 -13.33 16.79 -22.63
N TYR A 348 -14.34 17.10 -23.44
CA TYR A 348 -14.90 18.44 -23.53
C TYR A 348 -15.57 18.88 -22.22
N SER A 349 -16.41 18.02 -21.62
CA SER A 349 -17.05 18.30 -20.33
C SER A 349 -16.01 18.51 -19.22
N LEU A 350 -15.01 17.62 -19.14
CA LEU A 350 -13.89 17.75 -18.20
C LEU A 350 -13.15 19.07 -18.41
N LYS A 351 -12.74 19.38 -19.65
CA LYS A 351 -12.04 20.63 -19.95
C LYS A 351 -12.86 21.86 -19.58
N THR A 352 -14.16 21.84 -19.83
CA THR A 352 -15.07 22.95 -19.50
C THR A 352 -15.13 23.17 -18.00
N LEU A 353 -15.31 22.11 -17.21
CA LEU A 353 -15.25 22.17 -15.75
C LEU A 353 -13.93 22.77 -15.29
N LEU A 354 -12.81 22.28 -15.82
CA LEU A 354 -11.49 22.71 -15.39
C LEU A 354 -11.20 24.17 -15.72
N VAL A 355 -11.57 24.64 -16.91
CA VAL A 355 -11.42 26.04 -17.30
C VAL A 355 -12.30 26.95 -16.44
N ASP A 356 -13.55 26.57 -16.18
CA ASP A 356 -14.45 27.34 -15.32
C ASP A 356 -13.92 27.43 -13.88
N LYS A 357 -13.47 26.31 -13.32
CA LYS A 357 -12.92 26.24 -11.96
C LYS A 357 -11.58 26.95 -11.84
N LEU A 358 -10.69 26.87 -12.84
CA LEU A 358 -9.47 27.67 -12.88
C LEU A 358 -9.76 29.18 -12.83
N ARG A 359 -10.84 29.63 -13.49
CA ARG A 359 -11.25 31.04 -13.50
C ARG A 359 -11.92 31.47 -12.19
N LYS A 360 -12.80 30.65 -11.62
CA LYS A 360 -13.64 31.03 -10.47
C LYS A 360 -13.04 30.66 -9.11
N THR A 361 -12.45 29.48 -8.98
CA THR A 361 -12.06 28.88 -7.70
C THR A 361 -10.58 28.51 -7.62
N LYS A 362 -9.73 29.13 -8.47
CA LYS A 362 -8.29 28.78 -8.61
C LYS A 362 -8.05 27.30 -8.90
N GLY A 363 -8.98 26.67 -9.63
CA GLY A 363 -8.89 25.27 -10.06
C GLY A 363 -9.38 24.26 -9.02
N ARG A 364 -10.10 24.71 -7.98
CA ARG A 364 -10.66 23.84 -6.93
C ARG A 364 -12.06 23.36 -7.26
N PHE A 365 -12.28 22.06 -7.17
CA PHE A 365 -13.56 21.39 -7.43
C PHE A 365 -13.68 20.14 -6.56
N ASP A 366 -14.90 19.68 -6.32
CA ASP A 366 -15.17 18.56 -5.42
C ASP A 366 -15.50 17.27 -6.19
N GLU A 367 -15.52 16.13 -5.49
CA GLU A 367 -15.74 14.82 -6.10
C GLU A 367 -17.10 14.68 -6.76
N GLU A 368 -18.13 15.28 -6.19
CA GLU A 368 -19.48 15.24 -6.73
C GLU A 368 -19.57 15.91 -8.11
N GLU A 369 -18.81 16.98 -8.33
CA GLU A 369 -18.80 17.71 -9.60
C GLU A 369 -18.17 16.88 -10.72
N LEU A 370 -17.12 16.11 -10.39
CA LEU A 370 -16.55 15.13 -11.32
C LEU A 370 -17.52 13.98 -11.58
N ARG A 371 -18.12 13.42 -10.53
CA ARG A 371 -19.07 12.30 -10.65
C ARG A 371 -20.27 12.68 -11.52
N ALA A 372 -20.76 13.92 -11.42
CA ALA A 372 -21.85 14.41 -12.27
C ALA A 372 -21.48 14.33 -13.76
N ILE A 373 -20.27 14.78 -14.13
CA ILE A 373 -19.77 14.68 -15.52
C ILE A 373 -19.68 13.22 -15.95
N PHE A 374 -19.11 12.34 -15.13
CA PHE A 374 -18.99 10.93 -15.49
C PHE A 374 -20.36 10.26 -15.68
N ALA A 375 -21.33 10.58 -14.82
CA ALA A 375 -22.69 10.09 -14.95
C ALA A 375 -23.36 10.53 -16.26
N GLU A 376 -23.15 11.79 -16.69
CA GLU A 376 -23.65 12.31 -17.97
C GLU A 376 -23.11 11.53 -19.19
N HIS A 377 -21.91 10.94 -19.07
CA HIS A 377 -21.28 10.15 -20.13
C HIS A 377 -21.49 8.64 -19.98
N GLY A 378 -22.44 8.23 -19.12
CA GLY A 378 -22.82 6.84 -18.92
C GLY A 378 -21.80 6.01 -18.15
N MET A 379 -20.94 6.66 -17.35
CA MET A 379 -20.00 5.99 -16.47
C MET A 379 -20.62 5.78 -15.08
N ASP A 380 -20.61 4.54 -14.59
CA ASP A 380 -21.12 4.22 -13.26
C ASP A 380 -20.30 4.90 -12.14
N VAL A 381 -20.93 5.12 -10.97
CA VAL A 381 -20.28 5.80 -9.83
C VAL A 381 -18.97 5.10 -9.42
N PRO A 382 -18.90 3.76 -9.31
CA PRO A 382 -17.62 3.07 -9.10
C PRO A 382 -16.57 3.38 -10.17
N SER A 383 -16.90 3.29 -11.46
CA SER A 383 -16.00 3.68 -12.58
C SER A 383 -15.51 5.11 -12.47
N ALA A 384 -16.40 6.04 -12.12
CA ALA A 384 -16.06 7.44 -11.93
C ALA A 384 -15.03 7.61 -10.81
N LYS A 385 -15.27 7.01 -9.64
CA LYS A 385 -14.30 7.04 -8.52
C LYS A 385 -12.95 6.44 -8.92
N ARG A 386 -12.96 5.34 -9.69
CA ARG A 386 -11.74 4.66 -10.21
C ARG A 386 -10.93 5.60 -11.10
N PHE A 387 -11.58 6.23 -12.08
CA PHE A 387 -10.90 7.12 -13.01
C PHE A 387 -10.37 8.38 -12.33
N ILE A 388 -11.12 8.95 -11.37
CA ILE A 388 -10.64 10.06 -10.54
C ILE A 388 -9.36 9.67 -9.79
N GLY A 389 -9.33 8.48 -9.17
CA GLY A 389 -8.13 7.94 -8.52
C GLY A 389 -6.93 7.87 -9.47
N SER A 390 -7.11 7.28 -10.66
CA SER A 390 -6.06 7.18 -11.68
C SER A 390 -5.54 8.53 -12.16
N LEU A 391 -6.40 9.56 -12.24
CA LEU A 391 -5.99 10.92 -12.61
C LEU A 391 -5.19 11.64 -11.52
N LEU A 392 -5.41 11.31 -10.25
CA LEU A 392 -4.67 11.87 -9.10
C LEU A 392 -3.29 11.24 -8.95
N GLU A 393 -3.17 9.98 -9.36
CA GLU A 393 -1.95 9.17 -9.32
C GLU A 393 -1.10 9.44 -10.57
N SER A 394 -0.59 10.66 -10.61
CA SER A 394 0.43 11.14 -11.53
C SER A 394 1.55 10.13 -11.82
N ARG A 395 1.72 9.73 -13.08
CA ARG A 395 2.89 8.96 -13.51
C ARG A 395 4.20 9.73 -13.30
N THR A 396 5.27 8.94 -13.20
CA THR A 396 6.65 9.35 -13.51
C THR A 396 6.90 9.30 -15.03
N GLU A 397 7.04 10.45 -15.68
CA GLU A 397 7.66 10.56 -17.01
C GLU A 397 9.16 10.78 -16.82
N GLU A 398 10.02 9.93 -17.41
CA GLU A 398 11.49 10.11 -17.40
C GLU A 398 12.09 10.34 -15.98
N GLY A 399 11.53 9.70 -14.95
CA GLY A 399 11.97 9.87 -13.57
C GLY A 399 11.42 11.11 -12.85
N ARG A 400 10.47 11.85 -13.44
CA ARG A 400 9.76 12.99 -12.82
C ARG A 400 8.26 12.73 -12.73
N SER A 401 7.71 12.81 -11.52
CA SER A 401 6.27 12.70 -11.26
C SER A 401 5.55 13.96 -11.77
N VAL A 402 4.69 13.84 -12.78
CA VAL A 402 3.89 14.95 -13.32
C VAL A 402 2.44 14.78 -12.90
N SER A 403 2.05 15.52 -11.86
CA SER A 403 0.69 15.50 -11.31
C SER A 403 -0.18 16.52 -11.99
N TYR A 404 -1.17 16.07 -12.76
CA TYR A 404 -2.13 16.94 -13.43
C TYR A 404 -3.30 17.35 -12.52
N ILE A 405 -3.61 16.53 -11.51
CA ILE A 405 -4.60 16.82 -10.46
C ILE A 405 -3.99 16.47 -9.10
N SER A 406 -4.29 17.25 -8.07
CA SER A 406 -3.93 16.98 -6.67
C SER A 406 -5.17 16.96 -5.80
N SER A 407 -5.23 16.14 -4.76
CA SER A 407 -6.35 16.08 -3.82
C SER A 407 -5.93 16.51 -2.42
N VAL A 408 -6.78 17.30 -1.76
CA VAL A 408 -6.65 17.67 -0.35
C VAL A 408 -7.97 17.35 0.34
N LYS A 409 -7.90 16.66 1.48
CA LYS A 409 -9.08 16.40 2.30
C LYS A 409 -9.51 17.71 2.98
N LYS A 410 -10.79 18.07 2.90
CA LYS A 410 -11.31 19.25 3.62
C LYS A 410 -11.13 19.00 5.13
N LYS A 411 -10.80 20.06 5.88
CA LYS A 411 -10.56 19.93 7.34
C LYS A 411 -11.83 19.60 8.12
N ASP A 412 -12.97 20.03 7.60
CA ASP A 412 -14.25 20.02 8.32
C ASP A 412 -15.25 18.97 7.79
N SER A 413 -15.01 18.43 6.59
CA SER A 413 -15.77 17.33 6.01
C SER A 413 -14.80 16.27 5.50
N ASN A 414 -15.15 14.99 5.60
CA ASN A 414 -14.31 13.89 5.11
C ASN A 414 -14.16 13.87 3.56
N GLU A 415 -14.63 14.91 2.88
CA GLU A 415 -14.67 15.08 1.43
C GLU A 415 -13.30 15.48 0.85
N LEU A 416 -13.07 15.05 -0.39
CA LEU A 416 -11.89 15.42 -1.15
C LEU A 416 -12.18 16.68 -1.99
N SER A 417 -11.27 17.65 -1.89
CA SER A 417 -11.20 18.79 -2.80
C SER A 417 -10.02 18.61 -3.73
N PHE A 418 -10.25 18.75 -5.03
CA PHE A 418 -9.26 18.55 -6.08
C PHE A 418 -8.75 19.89 -6.59
N THR A 419 -7.46 19.98 -6.92
CA THR A 419 -6.84 21.14 -7.55
C THR A 419 -6.09 20.69 -8.80
N VAL A 420 -6.49 21.22 -9.97
CA VAL A 420 -5.80 20.96 -11.24
C VAL A 420 -4.53 21.78 -11.36
N THR A 421 -3.46 21.14 -11.81
CA THR A 421 -2.20 21.80 -12.14
C THR A 421 -2.14 22.12 -13.64
N LYS A 422 -1.23 23.01 -14.03
CA LYS A 422 -1.06 23.38 -15.44
C LYS A 422 -0.63 22.15 -16.26
N GLY A 423 -1.32 21.87 -17.36
CA GLY A 423 -0.95 20.83 -18.33
C GLY A 423 -1.95 19.70 -18.52
N PHE A 424 -3.07 19.66 -17.80
CA PHE A 424 -4.09 18.61 -17.97
C PHE A 424 -4.63 18.51 -19.42
N ASP A 425 -4.79 19.65 -20.11
CA ASP A 425 -5.19 19.71 -21.52
C ASP A 425 -4.21 18.97 -22.46
N LEU A 426 -2.92 18.95 -22.13
CA LEU A 426 -1.90 18.25 -22.93
C LEU A 426 -2.08 16.74 -22.80
N LEU A 427 -2.45 16.25 -21.61
CA LEU A 427 -2.74 14.83 -21.39
C LEU A 427 -3.94 14.38 -22.23
N LEU A 428 -5.05 15.13 -22.20
CA LEU A 428 -6.24 14.83 -22.98
C LEU A 428 -5.94 14.81 -24.49
N SER A 429 -5.18 15.80 -24.96
CA SER A 429 -4.76 15.89 -26.37
C SER A 429 -3.89 14.70 -26.78
N ARG A 430 -3.01 14.22 -25.89
CA ARG A 430 -2.19 13.04 -26.12
C ARG A 430 -3.03 11.77 -26.21
N TYR A 431 -4.04 11.61 -25.35
CA TYR A 431 -4.98 10.49 -25.41
C TYR A 431 -5.79 10.49 -26.72
N GLN A 432 -6.28 11.65 -27.17
CA GLN A 432 -6.97 11.77 -28.46
C GLN A 432 -6.08 11.37 -29.65
N LYS A 433 -4.80 11.76 -29.61
CA LYS A 433 -3.81 11.37 -30.62
C LYS A 433 -3.56 9.86 -30.60
N LEU A 434 -3.36 9.27 -29.42
CA LEU A 434 -3.15 7.82 -29.27
C LEU A 434 -4.36 7.02 -29.73
N PHE A 435 -5.56 7.46 -29.39
CA PHE A 435 -6.80 6.86 -29.87
C PHE A 435 -6.82 6.82 -31.39
N SER A 436 -6.61 7.98 -32.03
CA SER A 436 -6.65 8.10 -33.49
C SER A 436 -5.60 7.26 -34.21
N GLN A 437 -4.47 6.97 -33.56
CA GLN A 437 -3.37 6.20 -34.13
C GLN A 437 -3.53 4.69 -33.95
N ARG A 438 -4.18 4.25 -32.86
CA ARG A 438 -4.17 2.83 -32.45
C ARG A 438 -5.55 2.19 -32.52
N ILE A 439 -6.62 2.93 -32.23
CA ILE A 439 -7.97 2.36 -32.10
C ILE A 439 -8.76 2.67 -33.38
N VAL A 440 -8.78 1.69 -34.29
CA VAL A 440 -9.50 1.75 -35.56
C VAL A 440 -10.19 0.41 -35.77
N GLY A 441 -11.46 0.42 -36.18
CA GLY A 441 -12.23 -0.81 -36.41
C GLY A 441 -13.71 -0.63 -36.10
N LYS A 442 -14.43 -1.75 -36.17
CA LYS A 442 -15.85 -1.89 -35.88
C LYS A 442 -16.07 -2.72 -34.62
N LYS A 443 -17.28 -2.66 -34.09
CA LYS A 443 -17.74 -3.52 -33.00
C LYS A 443 -17.43 -4.99 -33.30
N GLY A 444 -16.79 -5.67 -32.35
CA GLY A 444 -16.38 -7.08 -32.44
C GLY A 444 -14.95 -7.29 -32.94
N ASP A 445 -14.30 -6.25 -33.50
CA ASP A 445 -12.91 -6.36 -33.93
C ASP A 445 -11.97 -6.55 -32.73
N ARG A 446 -10.93 -7.36 -32.94
CA ARG A 446 -9.84 -7.58 -31.98
C ARG A 446 -8.58 -6.89 -32.49
N LEU A 447 -8.13 -5.89 -31.75
CA LEU A 447 -6.91 -5.16 -32.04
C LEU A 447 -5.76 -5.72 -31.20
N LEU A 448 -4.57 -5.77 -31.80
CA LEU A 448 -3.36 -6.29 -31.17
C LEU A 448 -2.26 -5.23 -31.22
N PHE A 449 -1.71 -4.89 -30.06
CA PHE A 449 -0.61 -3.93 -29.96
C PHE A 449 0.53 -4.49 -29.13
N TYR A 450 1.74 -4.05 -29.44
CA TYR A 450 2.90 -4.25 -28.59
C TYR A 450 3.39 -2.88 -28.16
N SER A 451 3.34 -2.63 -26.86
CA SER A 451 3.72 -1.35 -26.28
C SER A 451 4.39 -1.58 -24.94
N THR A 452 5.33 -0.72 -24.57
CA THR A 452 5.94 -0.78 -23.24
C THR A 452 4.82 -0.71 -22.18
N PRO A 453 4.82 -1.63 -21.18
CA PRO A 453 3.89 -1.53 -20.08
C PRO A 453 4.07 -0.16 -19.42
N PHE A 454 2.95 0.43 -18.99
CA PHE A 454 2.88 1.80 -18.45
C PHE A 454 2.99 2.94 -19.48
N SER A 455 2.56 2.70 -20.73
CA SER A 455 2.34 3.76 -21.72
C SER A 455 0.98 4.45 -21.50
N ASP A 456 0.84 5.71 -21.92
CA ASP A 456 -0.44 6.43 -21.97
C ASP A 456 -1.57 5.66 -22.66
N LEU A 457 -1.21 4.72 -23.55
CA LEU A 457 -2.14 3.77 -24.14
C LEU A 457 -2.85 2.91 -23.08
N ASN A 458 -2.14 2.41 -22.07
CA ASN A 458 -2.76 1.59 -21.02
C ASN A 458 -3.78 2.38 -20.18
N MET A 459 -3.49 3.66 -19.89
CA MET A 459 -4.44 4.53 -19.19
C MET A 459 -5.67 4.84 -20.05
N LEU A 460 -5.44 5.12 -21.34
CA LEU A 460 -6.52 5.30 -22.29
C LEU A 460 -7.39 4.05 -22.39
N LEU A 461 -6.80 2.86 -22.50
CA LEU A 461 -7.54 1.59 -22.57
C LEU A 461 -8.33 1.33 -21.28
N ASN A 462 -7.75 1.63 -20.11
CA ASN A 462 -8.47 1.59 -18.83
C ASN A 462 -9.68 2.54 -18.82
N LEU A 463 -9.52 3.79 -19.23
CA LEU A 463 -10.61 4.76 -19.32
C LEU A 463 -11.73 4.25 -20.25
N LEU A 464 -11.37 3.79 -21.45
CA LEU A 464 -12.35 3.33 -22.43
C LEU A 464 -13.04 2.03 -21.99
N SER A 465 -12.34 1.20 -21.21
CA SER A 465 -12.93 0.03 -20.55
C SER A 465 -13.93 0.44 -19.47
N MET A 466 -13.63 1.47 -18.68
CA MET A 466 -14.55 2.03 -17.68
C MET A 466 -15.78 2.71 -18.30
N LEU A 467 -15.68 3.20 -19.54
CA LEU A 467 -16.82 3.71 -20.31
C LEU A 467 -17.66 2.60 -20.97
N ASP A 468 -17.29 1.34 -20.76
CA ASP A 468 -17.85 0.15 -21.40
C ASP A 468 -17.73 0.15 -22.93
N CYS A 469 -16.79 0.92 -23.48
CA CYS A 469 -16.57 1.05 -24.93
C CYS A 469 -15.74 -0.11 -25.51
N LEU A 470 -14.88 -0.70 -24.69
CA LEU A 470 -13.99 -1.81 -25.06
C LEU A 470 -13.65 -2.65 -23.83
N SER A 471 -13.03 -3.79 -24.06
CA SER A 471 -12.32 -4.55 -23.02
C SER A 471 -10.91 -4.84 -23.50
N PHE A 472 -9.93 -4.84 -22.61
CA PHE A 472 -8.54 -5.14 -22.97
C PHE A 472 -7.79 -5.94 -21.91
N SER A 473 -6.80 -6.72 -22.35
CA SER A 473 -5.86 -7.43 -21.50
C SER A 473 -4.42 -7.20 -21.94
N VAL A 474 -3.47 -7.32 -21.01
CA VAL A 474 -2.03 -7.15 -21.30
C VAL A 474 -1.26 -8.42 -20.90
N GLU A 475 -0.38 -8.91 -21.78
CA GLU A 475 0.48 -10.08 -21.56
C GLU A 475 1.96 -9.77 -21.78
N GLY A 476 2.84 -10.30 -20.92
CA GLY A 476 4.30 -10.11 -21.06
C GLY A 476 4.77 -8.70 -20.72
N GLY A 477 6.00 -8.33 -21.12
CA GLY A 477 6.56 -6.99 -20.92
C GLY A 477 7.34 -6.75 -19.63
N GLY A 478 7.71 -7.81 -18.91
CA GLY A 478 8.36 -7.71 -17.59
C GLY A 478 7.39 -7.48 -16.43
N THR A 479 6.12 -7.18 -16.75
CA THR A 479 5.00 -6.99 -15.84
C THR A 479 4.70 -8.29 -15.08
N PRO A 480 4.72 -8.30 -13.74
CA PRO A 480 4.43 -9.50 -12.95
C PRO A 480 3.08 -10.12 -13.33
N CYS A 481 3.03 -11.46 -13.43
CA CYS A 481 1.80 -12.20 -13.69
C CYS A 481 1.52 -13.20 -12.58
N VAL A 482 0.28 -13.67 -12.51
CA VAL A 482 -0.14 -14.82 -11.71
C VAL A 482 -0.89 -15.79 -12.61
N GLN A 483 -0.71 -17.08 -12.35
CA GLN A 483 -1.49 -18.11 -13.00
C GLN A 483 -2.78 -18.29 -12.20
N VAL A 484 -3.91 -18.26 -12.89
CA VAL A 484 -5.22 -18.43 -12.28
C VAL A 484 -5.93 -19.60 -12.95
N PHE A 485 -6.39 -20.53 -12.13
CA PHE A 485 -7.25 -21.63 -12.53
C PHE A 485 -8.68 -21.31 -12.12
N PHE A 486 -9.65 -21.51 -13.01
CA PHE A 486 -11.06 -21.26 -12.76
C PHE A 486 -11.81 -22.59 -12.71
N ASP A 487 -12.18 -23.03 -11.50
CA ASP A 487 -12.93 -24.28 -11.29
C ASP A 487 -14.43 -24.10 -11.55
N ASP A 488 -14.99 -22.98 -11.11
CA ASP A 488 -16.42 -22.67 -11.24
C ASP A 488 -16.63 -21.20 -11.63
N PRO A 489 -16.40 -20.88 -12.92
CA PRO A 489 -16.50 -19.52 -13.43
C PRO A 489 -17.93 -18.96 -13.41
N GLU A 490 -18.97 -19.82 -13.45
CA GLU A 490 -20.36 -19.36 -13.40
C GLU A 490 -20.72 -18.80 -12.02
N SER A 491 -20.37 -19.51 -10.95
CA SER A 491 -20.56 -19.03 -9.59
C SER A 491 -19.76 -17.74 -9.34
N LEU A 492 -18.51 -17.67 -9.81
CA LEU A 492 -17.70 -16.45 -9.71
C LEU A 492 -18.33 -15.25 -10.42
N GLN A 493 -18.91 -15.48 -11.60
CA GLN A 493 -19.60 -14.43 -12.35
C GLN A 493 -20.82 -13.92 -11.60
N GLN A 494 -21.62 -14.80 -10.99
CA GLN A 494 -22.78 -14.39 -10.19
C GLN A 494 -22.34 -13.55 -8.98
N ILE A 495 -21.31 -13.98 -8.26
CA ILE A 495 -20.77 -13.27 -7.09
C ILE A 495 -20.20 -11.90 -7.49
N ALA A 496 -19.43 -11.84 -8.58
CA ALA A 496 -18.86 -10.58 -9.06
C ALA A 496 -19.93 -9.59 -9.54
N SER A 497 -21.08 -10.08 -10.00
CA SER A 497 -22.17 -9.26 -10.54
C SER A 497 -23.20 -8.83 -9.49
N SER A 498 -23.27 -9.51 -8.33
CA SER A 498 -24.31 -9.23 -7.33
C SER A 498 -24.06 -7.97 -6.51
N ASP A 499 -22.89 -7.33 -6.60
CA ASP A 499 -22.44 -6.23 -5.72
C ASP A 499 -22.42 -6.56 -4.21
N GLU A 500 -22.82 -7.77 -3.82
CA GLU A 500 -22.97 -8.22 -2.43
C GLU A 500 -21.72 -8.93 -1.88
N TYR A 501 -20.65 -9.06 -2.68
CA TYR A 501 -19.42 -9.69 -2.20
C TYR A 501 -18.78 -8.85 -1.08
N HIS A 502 -18.84 -9.41 0.14
CA HIS A 502 -18.10 -9.01 1.33
C HIS A 502 -17.07 -10.08 1.66
N ASN A 503 -15.83 -9.76 2.06
CA ASN A 503 -14.81 -10.76 2.42
C ASN A 503 -14.79 -10.95 3.95
N LEU A 504 -15.01 -12.17 4.43
CA LEU A 504 -15.12 -12.46 5.87
C LEU A 504 -13.77 -12.35 6.59
N ILE A 505 -12.67 -12.61 5.89
CA ILE A 505 -11.31 -12.47 6.46
C ILE A 505 -11.05 -11.01 6.81
N LEU A 506 -11.40 -10.07 5.91
CA LEU A 506 -11.31 -8.63 6.19
C LEU A 506 -12.24 -8.19 7.33
N GLU A 507 -13.48 -8.69 7.36
CA GLU A 507 -14.44 -8.37 8.41
C GLU A 507 -13.94 -8.82 9.79
N ASN A 508 -13.42 -10.05 9.88
CA ASN A 508 -12.84 -10.58 11.11
C ASN A 508 -11.60 -9.79 11.55
N ASN A 509 -10.74 -9.38 10.60
CA ASN A 509 -9.59 -8.52 10.91
C ASN A 509 -10.02 -7.16 11.47
N GLU A 510 -11.08 -6.55 10.93
CA GLU A 510 -11.62 -5.29 11.44
C GLU A 510 -12.25 -5.47 12.83
N GLN A 511 -12.96 -6.59 13.07
CA GLN A 511 -13.49 -6.92 14.39
C GLN A 511 -12.37 -7.05 15.43
N ILE A 512 -11.32 -7.84 15.13
CA ILE A 512 -10.14 -7.98 15.99
C ILE A 512 -9.51 -6.60 16.26
N PHE A 513 -9.44 -5.74 15.24
CA PHE A 513 -8.89 -4.40 15.41
C PHE A 513 -9.75 -3.51 16.34
N GLN A 514 -11.08 -3.59 16.27
CA GLN A 514 -11.96 -2.89 17.22
C GLN A 514 -11.79 -3.44 18.64
N GLU A 515 -11.70 -4.76 18.80
CA GLU A 515 -11.43 -5.40 20.10
C GLU A 515 -10.09 -4.91 20.70
N GLN A 516 -9.05 -4.72 19.87
CA GLN A 516 -7.79 -4.12 20.33
C GLN A 516 -7.96 -2.66 20.81
N ILE A 517 -8.76 -1.86 20.11
CA ILE A 517 -9.06 -0.47 20.54
C ILE A 517 -9.76 -0.47 21.89
N GLU A 518 -10.76 -1.34 22.07
CA GLU A 518 -11.48 -1.45 23.33
C GLU A 518 -10.57 -1.92 24.47
N LEU A 519 -9.70 -2.90 24.21
CA LEU A 519 -8.72 -3.40 25.16
C LEU A 519 -7.77 -2.28 25.63
N PHE A 520 -7.20 -1.50 24.70
CA PHE A 520 -6.36 -0.36 25.04
C PHE A 520 -7.13 0.77 25.74
N SER A 521 -8.37 1.04 25.31
CA SER A 521 -9.23 2.06 25.92
C SER A 521 -9.48 1.73 27.38
N PHE A 522 -9.75 0.47 27.68
CA PHE A 522 -9.94 0.01 29.04
C PHE A 522 -8.63 0.02 29.85
N PHE A 523 -7.54 -0.52 29.28
CA PHE A 523 -6.25 -0.62 29.96
C PHE A 523 -5.66 0.76 30.32
N PHE A 524 -5.72 1.73 29.40
CA PHE A 524 -5.23 3.08 29.64
C PHE A 524 -6.25 4.02 30.28
N GLY A 525 -7.56 3.78 30.07
CA GLY A 525 -8.64 4.62 30.60
C GLY A 525 -8.99 4.37 32.06
N THR A 526 -8.52 3.27 32.65
CA THR A 526 -8.86 2.91 34.04
C THR A 526 -7.80 3.42 35.02
N ASP A 527 -8.14 4.46 35.78
CA ASP A 527 -7.25 5.06 36.80
C ASP A 527 -7.14 4.23 38.08
N GLY A 528 -7.99 3.22 38.28
CA GLY A 528 -8.06 2.38 39.49
C GLY A 528 -7.15 1.14 39.52
N MET A 529 -6.34 0.91 38.47
CA MET A 529 -5.43 -0.24 38.41
C MET A 529 -4.02 0.12 38.87
N ASP A 530 -3.54 -0.55 39.92
CA ASP A 530 -2.13 -0.53 40.30
C ASP A 530 -1.28 -1.42 39.35
N ASP A 531 0.04 -1.35 39.50
CA ASP A 531 0.98 -2.13 38.67
C ASP A 531 0.73 -3.64 38.74
N THR A 532 0.31 -4.16 39.90
CA THR A 532 0.06 -5.59 40.06
C THR A 532 -1.16 -6.02 39.26
N LYS A 533 -2.26 -5.27 39.39
CA LYS A 533 -3.49 -5.50 38.63
C LYS A 533 -3.28 -5.34 37.13
N ARG A 534 -2.49 -4.37 36.69
CA ARG A 534 -2.16 -4.21 35.25
C ARG A 534 -1.40 -5.40 34.70
N TRP A 535 -0.43 -5.93 35.47
CA TRP A 535 0.26 -7.14 35.06
C TRP A 535 -0.62 -8.39 35.10
N ASP A 536 -1.54 -8.51 36.06
CA ASP A 536 -2.51 -9.62 36.11
C ASP A 536 -3.48 -9.55 34.93
N PHE A 537 -3.94 -8.34 34.56
CA PHE A 537 -4.76 -8.10 33.37
C PHE A 537 -4.03 -8.56 32.10
N ILE A 538 -2.75 -8.22 31.97
CA ILE A 538 -1.92 -8.67 30.84
C ILE A 538 -1.83 -10.19 30.84
N GLU A 539 -1.50 -10.81 31.98
CA GLU A 539 -1.38 -12.27 32.08
C GLU A 539 -2.68 -12.99 31.69
N ASP A 540 -3.82 -12.54 32.22
CA ASP A 540 -5.13 -13.10 31.88
C ASP A 540 -5.43 -13.00 30.37
N TYR A 541 -5.15 -11.86 29.74
CA TYR A 541 -5.31 -11.70 28.29
C TYR A 541 -4.46 -12.72 27.51
N PHE A 542 -3.19 -12.89 27.88
CA PHE A 542 -2.30 -13.83 27.20
C PHE A 542 -2.60 -15.31 27.51
N THR A 543 -3.32 -15.59 28.60
CA THR A 543 -3.81 -16.94 28.92
C THR A 543 -5.17 -17.28 28.27
N GLY A 544 -5.73 -16.35 27.50
CA GLY A 544 -6.91 -16.58 26.65
C GLY A 544 -8.22 -15.97 27.16
N MET A 545 -8.18 -15.11 28.17
CA MET A 545 -9.37 -14.39 28.63
C MET A 545 -9.83 -13.35 27.59
N GLY A 546 -11.13 -13.35 27.27
CA GLY A 546 -11.71 -12.40 26.32
C GLY A 546 -11.75 -10.96 26.85
N VAL A 547 -11.84 -9.98 25.93
CA VAL A 547 -11.85 -8.53 26.29
C VAL A 547 -13.01 -8.18 27.24
N GLU A 548 -14.20 -8.73 27.01
CA GLU A 548 -15.37 -8.49 27.87
C GLU A 548 -15.21 -9.10 29.27
N GLU A 549 -14.60 -10.28 29.36
CA GLU A 549 -14.30 -10.94 30.65
C GLU A 549 -13.26 -10.15 31.44
N LEU A 550 -12.23 -9.63 30.75
CA LEU A 550 -11.22 -8.75 31.34
C LEU A 550 -11.85 -7.47 31.88
N LYS A 551 -12.71 -6.81 31.10
CA LYS A 551 -13.46 -5.62 31.56
C LYS A 551 -14.27 -5.94 32.81
N ALA A 552 -14.98 -7.06 32.82
CA ALA A 552 -15.78 -7.47 33.97
C ALA A 552 -14.94 -7.77 35.22
N LYS A 553 -13.77 -8.41 35.06
CA LYS A 553 -12.88 -8.79 36.16
C LYS A 553 -12.13 -7.60 36.76
N TYR A 554 -11.73 -6.64 35.94
CA TYR A 554 -10.85 -5.54 36.34
C TYR A 554 -11.55 -4.17 36.44
N ALA A 555 -12.86 -4.10 36.17
CA ALA A 555 -13.64 -2.90 36.43
C ALA A 555 -13.53 -2.51 37.91
N ALA A 556 -13.41 -1.21 38.19
CA ALA A 556 -13.48 -0.73 39.56
C ALA A 556 -14.86 -1.10 40.16
N PRO A 557 -14.93 -1.54 41.43
CA PRO A 557 -16.22 -1.64 42.10
C PRO A 557 -16.86 -0.24 42.14
N LEU A 558 -18.12 -0.17 41.70
CA LEU A 558 -18.95 1.04 41.70
C LEU A 558 -19.04 1.70 43.09
#